data_AF-A0ABD5PMX4-F1
#
_entry.id   AF-A0ABD5PMX4-F1
#
_cell.length_a   1.000
_cell.length_b   1.000
_cell.length_c   1.000
_cell.angle_alpha   90.00
_cell.angle_beta   90.00
_cell.angle_gamma   90.00
#
_symmetry.space_group_name_H-M   'P 1'
#
loop_
_entity.id
_entity.type
_entity.pdbx_description
1 polymer ?
#
loop_
_entity_poly.entity_id
_entity_poly.type
_entity_poly.pdbx_seq_one_letter_code
_entity_poly.pdbx_strand_id
1 'polypeptide(L)'
;MVGDTAGVSEAFDPRRTRLLRIGAGALAVLVAWLHILHPEYGYEQLLRYVEFGTLYDPRPPLFVLSGLAIFAGIVCGFKGVAKRPVYLIGIGLIGTYLLGYVAWHTVLDHGAFWPHIEPHPHENVGLVESIIAHLEADTIAMVSKAAELVLLVFLTVLYIVDVE
;
A
#
# COMPACT_ATOMS: atom_id res chain seq x y z
N MET A 1 -43.43 19.15 -1.99
CA MET A 1 -42.50 18.22 -1.33
C MET A 1 -41.11 18.82 -1.42
N VAL A 2 -40.73 19.59 -0.41
CA VAL A 2 -39.34 20.06 -0.23
C VAL A 2 -38.64 18.90 0.44
N GLY A 3 -37.85 18.16 -0.34
CA GLY A 3 -37.04 17.05 0.17
C GLY A 3 -35.99 17.59 1.14
N ASP A 4 -35.90 16.92 2.27
CA ASP A 4 -34.97 17.16 3.37
C ASP A 4 -33.51 17.22 2.89
N THR A 5 -32.98 18.43 2.73
CA THR A 5 -31.56 18.68 2.41
C THR A 5 -30.68 18.66 3.66
N ALA A 6 -31.26 18.55 4.86
CA ALA A 6 -30.49 18.56 6.10
C ALA A 6 -29.62 17.30 6.23
N GLY A 7 -30.13 16.14 5.80
CA GLY A 7 -29.41 14.86 5.85
C GLY A 7 -28.17 14.77 4.95
N VAL A 8 -28.08 15.58 3.89
CA VAL A 8 -26.89 15.63 3.01
C VAL A 8 -25.85 16.63 3.55
N SER A 9 -26.28 17.65 4.32
CA SER A 9 -25.37 18.64 4.90
C SER A 9 -24.64 18.15 6.15
N GLU A 10 -25.19 17.17 6.89
CA GLU A 10 -24.49 16.52 8.01
C GLU A 10 -23.34 15.59 7.57
N ALA A 11 -23.29 15.20 6.30
CA ALA A 11 -22.31 14.24 5.78
C ALA A 11 -20.86 14.80 5.69
N PHE A 12 -20.65 16.12 5.85
CA PHE A 12 -19.34 16.75 5.68
C PHE A 12 -19.00 17.72 6.81
N ASP A 13 -18.83 17.19 8.02
CA ASP A 13 -18.20 17.92 9.11
C ASP A 13 -16.70 18.12 8.79
N PRO A 14 -16.19 19.37 8.67
CA PRO A 14 -14.78 19.65 8.42
C PRO A 14 -13.83 19.00 9.43
N ARG A 15 -14.30 18.76 10.67
CA ARG A 15 -13.53 18.06 11.70
C ARG A 15 -13.33 16.59 11.33
N ARG A 16 -14.34 15.91 10.78
CA ARG A 16 -14.25 14.50 10.35
C ARG A 16 -13.26 14.35 9.19
N THR A 17 -13.34 15.22 8.18
CA THR A 17 -12.39 15.21 7.07
C THR A 17 -10.96 15.48 7.54
N ARG A 18 -10.77 16.40 8.50
CA ARG A 18 -9.47 16.64 9.12
C ARG A 18 -8.92 15.42 9.84
N LEU A 19 -9.75 14.70 10.61
CA LEU A 19 -9.34 13.47 11.28
C LEU A 19 -9.00 12.36 10.28
N LEU A 20 -9.77 12.22 9.21
CA LEU A 20 -9.47 11.27 8.12
C LEU A 20 -8.12 11.57 7.47
N ARG A 21 -7.81 12.85 7.18
CA ARG A 21 -6.50 13.25 6.65
C ARG A 21 -5.36 12.93 7.60
N ILE A 22 -5.51 13.21 8.90
CA ILE A 22 -4.48 12.91 9.91
C ILE A 22 -4.27 11.39 10.00
N GLY A 23 -5.35 10.62 10.06
CA GLY A 23 -5.27 9.16 10.11
C GLY A 23 -4.65 8.56 8.85
N ALA A 24 -5.03 9.05 7.67
CA ALA A 24 -4.46 8.64 6.39
C ALA A 24 -2.96 8.98 6.33
N GLY A 25 -2.57 10.17 6.78
CA GLY A 25 -1.17 10.58 6.86
C GLY A 25 -0.35 9.70 7.80
N ALA A 26 -0.87 9.40 8.99
CA ALA A 26 -0.20 8.52 9.95
C ALA A 26 -0.04 7.09 9.42
N LEU A 27 -1.10 6.53 8.82
CA LEU A 27 -1.05 5.22 8.16
C LEU A 27 -0.07 5.21 6.99
N ALA A 28 -0.05 6.26 6.17
CA ALA A 28 0.88 6.39 5.06
C ALA A 28 2.34 6.43 5.54
N VAL A 29 2.64 7.12 6.65
CA VAL A 29 3.97 7.09 7.27
C VAL A 29 4.33 5.66 7.69
N LEU A 30 3.41 4.95 8.35
CA LEU A 30 3.63 3.56 8.77
C LEU A 30 3.89 2.65 7.58
N VAL A 31 3.07 2.71 6.53
CA VAL A 31 3.25 1.88 5.31
C VAL A 31 4.58 2.21 4.61
N ALA A 32 4.91 3.50 4.46
CA ALA A 32 6.19 3.91 3.87
C ALA A 32 7.38 3.38 4.66
N TRP A 33 7.29 3.41 5.99
CA TRP A 33 8.29 2.87 6.90
C TRP A 33 8.43 1.35 6.74
N LEU A 34 7.32 0.61 6.73
CA LEU A 34 7.31 -0.84 6.54
C LEU A 34 7.92 -1.25 5.19
N HIS A 35 7.72 -0.45 4.14
CA HIS A 35 8.32 -0.68 2.84
C HIS A 35 9.84 -0.40 2.85
N ILE A 36 10.26 0.78 3.33
CA ILE A 36 11.67 1.21 3.28
C ILE A 36 12.53 0.40 4.25
N LEU A 37 12.00 0.06 5.43
CA LEU A 37 12.73 -0.69 6.47
C LEU A 37 12.31 -2.16 6.55
N HIS A 38 11.71 -2.71 5.48
CA HIS A 38 11.43 -4.14 5.42
C HIS A 38 12.73 -4.93 5.65
N PRO A 39 12.78 -5.92 6.55
CA PRO A 39 14.03 -6.60 6.89
C PRO A 39 14.65 -7.32 5.69
N GLU A 40 13.81 -7.83 4.78
CA GLU A 40 14.26 -8.58 3.61
C GLU A 40 14.33 -7.75 2.32
N TYR A 41 13.49 -6.71 2.21
CA TYR A 41 13.27 -5.99 0.95
C TYR A 41 13.46 -4.47 1.09
N GLY A 42 13.93 -4.02 2.23
CA GLY A 42 14.13 -2.61 2.51
C GLY A 42 15.41 -2.06 1.89
N TYR A 43 15.76 -0.85 2.30
CA TYR A 43 16.91 -0.12 1.79
C TYR A 43 18.23 -0.86 1.95
N GLU A 44 18.40 -1.65 3.02
CA GLU A 44 19.63 -2.42 3.24
C GLU A 44 19.87 -3.44 2.12
N GLN A 45 18.82 -4.15 1.71
CA GLN A 45 18.93 -5.12 0.62
C GLN A 45 19.15 -4.41 -0.72
N LEU A 46 18.48 -3.28 -0.95
CA LEU A 46 18.71 -2.47 -2.15
C LEU A 46 20.17 -1.98 -2.23
N LEU A 47 20.76 -1.53 -1.13
CA LEU A 47 22.15 -1.09 -1.09
C LEU A 47 23.12 -2.23 -1.42
N ARG A 48 22.88 -3.45 -0.90
CA ARG A 48 23.67 -4.64 -1.27
C ARG A 48 23.58 -4.91 -2.77
N TYR A 49 22.40 -4.81 -3.37
CA TYR A 49 22.21 -5.00 -4.80
C TYR A 49 22.96 -3.96 -5.64
N VAL A 50 22.95 -2.69 -5.21
CA VAL A 50 23.75 -1.63 -5.84
C VAL A 50 25.25 -1.92 -5.71
N GLU A 51 25.72 -2.33 -4.53
CA GLU A 51 27.13 -2.66 -4.28
C GLU A 51 27.63 -3.83 -5.14
N PHE A 52 26.83 -4.89 -5.25
CA PHE A 52 27.17 -6.08 -6.04
C PHE A 52 26.82 -5.96 -7.53
N GLY A 53 26.20 -4.86 -7.96
CA GLY A 53 25.78 -4.65 -9.35
C GLY A 53 24.77 -5.71 -9.84
N THR A 54 23.85 -6.13 -8.97
CA THR A 54 22.89 -7.21 -9.23
C THR A 54 21.46 -6.78 -8.97
N LEU A 55 20.51 -7.54 -9.49
CA LEU A 55 19.08 -7.43 -9.19
C LEU A 55 18.42 -8.81 -9.19
N TYR A 56 18.82 -9.63 -8.20
CA TYR A 56 18.35 -11.02 -8.09
C TYR A 56 16.85 -11.11 -7.74
N ASP A 57 16.34 -10.11 -7.02
CA ASP A 57 14.96 -10.03 -6.59
C ASP A 57 14.40 -8.64 -6.98
N PRO A 58 13.23 -8.54 -7.63
CA PRO A 58 12.67 -7.26 -8.01
C PRO A 58 12.08 -6.47 -6.83
N ARG A 59 11.84 -7.11 -5.68
CA ARG A 59 11.13 -6.51 -4.54
C ARG A 59 11.90 -5.35 -3.90
N PRO A 60 13.22 -5.42 -3.61
CA PRO A 60 13.90 -4.34 -2.93
C PRO A 60 13.77 -2.95 -3.57
N PRO A 61 14.05 -2.75 -4.88
CA PRO A 61 13.83 -1.44 -5.48
C PRO A 61 12.36 -1.03 -5.49
N LEU A 62 11.42 -1.96 -5.71
CA LEU A 62 9.99 -1.65 -5.69
C LEU A 62 9.53 -1.15 -4.31
N PHE A 63 9.91 -1.86 -3.25
CA PHE A 63 9.59 -1.50 -1.86
C PHE A 63 10.18 -0.13 -1.49
N VAL A 64 11.46 0.10 -1.75
CA VAL A 64 12.09 1.38 -1.40
C VAL A 64 11.51 2.54 -2.21
N LEU A 65 11.40 2.39 -3.54
CA LEU A 65 10.89 3.47 -4.40
C LEU A 65 9.42 3.79 -4.12
N SER A 66 8.61 2.79 -3.83
CA SER A 66 7.22 3.02 -3.43
C SER A 66 7.12 3.71 -2.07
N GLY A 67 7.92 3.32 -1.07
CA GLY A 67 7.95 4.00 0.22
C GLY A 67 8.35 5.48 0.09
N LEU A 68 9.33 5.77 -0.78
CA LEU A 68 9.69 7.16 -1.13
C LEU A 68 8.55 7.89 -1.84
N ALA A 69 7.83 7.22 -2.76
CA ALA A 69 6.67 7.79 -3.43
C ALA A 69 5.52 8.08 -2.45
N ILE A 70 5.30 7.23 -1.44
CA ILE A 70 4.33 7.48 -0.37
C ILE A 70 4.75 8.71 0.43
N PHE A 71 6.02 8.84 0.82
CA PHE A 71 6.52 10.05 1.49
C PHE A 71 6.31 11.31 0.66
N ALA A 72 6.58 11.26 -0.65
CA ALA A 72 6.29 12.37 -1.55
C ALA A 72 4.79 12.71 -1.58
N GLY A 73 3.92 11.70 -1.63
CA GLY A 73 2.47 11.85 -1.54
C GLY A 73 2.01 12.51 -0.24
N ILE A 74 2.60 12.14 0.91
CA ILE A 74 2.33 12.77 2.21
C ILE A 74 2.70 14.25 2.18
N VAL A 75 3.87 14.61 1.64
CA VAL A 75 4.31 16.00 1.53
C VAL A 75 3.37 16.81 0.62
N CYS A 76 2.96 16.26 -0.52
CA CYS A 76 1.98 16.89 -1.41
C CYS A 76 0.62 17.08 -0.73
N GLY A 77 0.13 16.07 -0.02
CA GLY A 77 -1.12 16.12 0.74
C GLY A 77 -1.07 17.16 1.86
N PHE A 78 0.04 17.23 2.61
CA PHE A 78 0.23 18.23 3.66
C PHE A 78 0.24 19.67 3.12
N LYS A 79 0.85 19.88 1.95
CA LYS A 79 0.84 21.18 1.27
C LYS A 79 -0.49 21.50 0.58
N GLY A 80 -1.45 20.58 0.57
CA GLY A 80 -2.72 20.73 -0.12
C GLY A 80 -2.59 20.75 -1.65
N VAL A 81 -1.49 20.27 -2.21
CA VAL A 81 -1.23 20.30 -3.65
C VAL A 81 -1.87 19.09 -4.31
N ALA A 82 -2.67 19.34 -5.36
CA ALA A 82 -3.23 18.29 -6.21
C ALA A 82 -3.89 17.14 -5.42
N LYS A 83 -4.72 17.47 -4.41
CA LYS A 83 -5.32 16.50 -3.48
C LYS A 83 -5.92 15.29 -4.19
N ARG A 84 -6.71 15.55 -5.24
CA ARG A 84 -7.36 14.50 -6.04
C ARG A 84 -6.36 13.55 -6.70
N PRO A 85 -5.39 14.04 -7.52
CA PRO A 85 -4.31 13.19 -8.01
C PRO A 85 -3.54 12.45 -6.90
N VAL A 86 -3.23 13.11 -5.78
CA VAL A 86 -2.50 12.48 -4.67
C VAL A 86 -3.26 11.29 -4.09
N TYR A 87 -4.56 11.44 -3.85
CA TYR A 87 -5.39 10.32 -3.37
C TYR A 87 -5.50 9.20 -4.40
N LEU A 88 -5.69 9.54 -5.68
CA LEU A 88 -5.80 8.54 -6.75
C LEU A 88 -4.50 7.75 -6.95
N ILE A 89 -3.35 8.43 -6.95
CA ILE A 89 -2.03 7.79 -7.04
C ILE A 89 -1.80 6.92 -5.82
N GLY A 90 -2.14 7.40 -4.62
CA GLY A 90 -2.06 6.61 -3.39
C GLY A 90 -2.92 5.35 -3.44
N ILE A 91 -4.18 5.45 -3.90
CA ILE A 91 -5.08 4.31 -4.12
C ILE A 91 -4.45 3.30 -5.08
N GLY A 92 -3.93 3.77 -6.22
CA GLY A 92 -3.29 2.91 -7.21
C GLY A 92 -2.06 2.20 -6.66
N LEU A 93 -1.21 2.93 -5.94
CA LEU A 93 0.01 2.37 -5.33
C LEU A 93 -0.35 1.29 -4.29
N ILE A 94 -1.22 1.61 -3.32
CA ILE A 94 -1.60 0.67 -2.26
C ILE A 94 -2.37 -0.53 -2.82
N GLY A 95 -3.27 -0.30 -3.79
CA GLY A 95 -3.96 -1.37 -4.49
C GLY A 95 -3.00 -2.32 -5.21
N THR A 96 -1.93 -1.78 -5.81
CA THR A 96 -0.88 -2.59 -6.44
C THR A 96 -0.18 -3.51 -5.43
N TYR A 97 0.07 -3.04 -4.20
CA TYR A 97 0.70 -3.86 -3.15
C TYR A 97 -0.21 -4.95 -2.59
N LEU A 98 -1.51 -4.68 -2.46
CA LEU A 98 -2.48 -5.67 -2.00
C LEU A 98 -2.73 -6.75 -3.06
N LEU A 99 -3.03 -6.33 -4.30
CA LEU A 99 -3.24 -7.25 -5.41
C LEU A 99 -1.94 -7.98 -5.79
N GLY A 100 -0.81 -7.28 -5.74
CA GLY A 100 0.51 -7.84 -5.96
C GLY A 100 0.86 -8.89 -4.94
N TYR A 101 0.55 -8.69 -3.65
CA TYR A 101 0.73 -9.72 -2.62
C TYR A 101 -0.09 -10.97 -2.94
N VAL A 102 -1.36 -10.80 -3.30
CA VAL A 102 -2.22 -11.93 -3.68
C VAL A 102 -1.61 -12.65 -4.88
N ALA A 103 -1.26 -11.93 -5.94
CA ALA A 103 -0.71 -12.51 -7.16
C ALA A 103 0.63 -13.22 -6.93
N TRP A 104 1.52 -12.60 -6.14
CA TRP A 104 2.84 -13.12 -5.79
C TRP A 104 2.77 -14.50 -5.15
N HIS A 105 1.82 -14.70 -4.22
CA HIS A 105 1.68 -15.94 -3.46
C HIS A 105 0.71 -16.96 -4.08
N THR A 106 0.20 -16.70 -5.29
CA THR A 106 -0.82 -17.57 -5.92
C THR A 106 -0.52 -17.87 -7.38
N VAL A 107 -0.47 -16.86 -8.25
CA VAL A 107 -0.39 -17.03 -9.71
C VAL A 107 0.98 -16.72 -10.30
N LEU A 108 1.87 -16.11 -9.51
CA LEU A 108 3.23 -15.74 -9.93
C LEU A 108 4.30 -16.65 -9.33
N ASP A 109 3.93 -17.68 -8.57
CA ASP A 109 4.85 -18.65 -7.92
C ASP A 109 6.06 -17.98 -7.27
N HIS A 110 5.80 -16.96 -6.44
CA HIS A 110 6.80 -16.14 -5.74
C HIS A 110 7.79 -15.42 -6.67
N GLY A 111 7.33 -15.05 -7.86
CA GLY A 111 8.11 -14.26 -8.81
C GLY A 111 8.85 -15.10 -9.85
N ALA A 112 8.39 -16.32 -10.15
CA ALA A 112 9.00 -17.22 -11.14
C ALA A 112 9.16 -16.63 -12.56
N PHE A 113 8.47 -15.51 -12.85
CA PHE A 113 8.67 -14.75 -14.08
C PHE A 113 9.98 -13.95 -14.09
N TRP A 114 10.59 -13.71 -12.94
CA TRP A 114 11.84 -12.97 -12.80
C TRP A 114 13.03 -13.90 -13.02
N PRO A 115 14.09 -13.46 -13.74
CA PRO A 115 15.29 -14.25 -13.90
C PRO A 115 15.84 -14.69 -12.53
N HIS A 116 16.25 -15.97 -12.42
CA HIS A 116 16.88 -16.55 -11.23
C HIS A 116 15.95 -16.93 -10.06
N ILE A 117 14.64 -16.71 -10.16
CA ILE A 117 13.67 -17.20 -9.17
C ILE A 117 13.06 -18.52 -9.67
N GLU A 118 13.29 -19.61 -8.95
CA GLU A 118 12.63 -20.89 -9.23
C GLU A 118 11.17 -20.87 -8.75
N PRO A 119 10.23 -21.50 -9.49
CA PRO A 119 8.84 -21.58 -9.05
C PRO A 119 8.70 -22.33 -7.73
N HIS A 120 7.90 -21.77 -6.81
CA HIS A 120 7.54 -22.40 -5.53
C HIS A 120 6.01 -22.59 -5.43
N PRO A 121 5.44 -23.55 -6.17
CA PRO A 121 3.99 -23.71 -6.26
C PRO A 121 3.39 -24.27 -4.96
N HIS A 122 2.17 -23.82 -4.65
CA HIS A 122 1.33 -24.43 -3.61
C HIS A 122 0.45 -25.50 -4.23
N GLU A 123 1.00 -26.70 -4.41
CA GLU A 123 0.23 -27.83 -4.94
C GLU A 123 -0.94 -28.17 -4.00
N ASN A 124 -2.18 -28.07 -4.52
CA ASN A 124 -3.42 -28.47 -3.86
C ASN A 124 -3.96 -27.54 -2.74
N VAL A 125 -3.47 -26.30 -2.62
CA VAL A 125 -3.99 -25.32 -1.64
C VAL A 125 -4.85 -24.25 -2.34
N GLY A 126 -5.99 -23.89 -1.76
CA GLY A 126 -6.88 -22.86 -2.31
C GLY A 126 -6.29 -21.44 -2.21
N LEU A 127 -6.76 -20.51 -3.06
CA LEU A 127 -6.28 -19.12 -3.07
C LEU A 127 -6.33 -18.46 -1.69
N VAL A 128 -7.50 -18.50 -1.04
CA VAL A 128 -7.71 -17.84 0.27
C VAL A 128 -6.85 -18.49 1.35
N GLU A 129 -6.76 -19.83 1.33
CA GLU A 129 -5.97 -20.60 2.28
C GLU A 129 -4.48 -20.28 2.15
N SER A 130 -3.95 -20.20 0.92
CA SER A 130 -2.56 -19.77 0.67
C SER A 130 -2.29 -18.38 1.26
N ILE A 131 -3.17 -17.41 1.00
CA ILE A 131 -2.97 -16.03 1.51
C ILE A 131 -2.99 -15.98 3.03
N ILE A 132 -3.92 -16.67 3.68
CA ILE A 132 -4.00 -16.73 5.14
C ILE A 132 -2.73 -17.37 5.70
N ALA A 133 -2.29 -18.50 5.14
CA ALA A 133 -1.09 -19.19 5.59
C ALA A 133 0.17 -18.30 5.55
N HIS A 134 0.34 -17.47 4.51
CA HIS A 134 1.47 -16.54 4.44
C HIS A 134 1.34 -15.39 5.45
N LEU A 135 0.14 -14.85 5.66
CA LEU A 135 -0.07 -13.79 6.65
C LEU A 135 0.15 -14.30 8.08
N GLU A 136 -0.22 -15.55 8.38
CA GLU A 136 0.02 -16.17 9.68
C GLU A 136 1.51 -16.48 9.90
N ALA A 137 2.24 -16.84 8.84
CA ALA A 137 3.66 -17.13 8.89
C ALA A 137 4.55 -15.87 8.98
N ASP A 138 4.09 -14.72 8.47
CA ASP A 138 4.84 -13.48 8.45
C ASP A 138 4.05 -12.33 9.11
N THR A 139 4.43 -12.02 10.35
CA THR A 139 3.83 -10.93 11.13
C THR A 139 4.03 -9.55 10.48
N ILE A 140 5.15 -9.32 9.79
CA ILE A 140 5.42 -8.05 9.12
C ILE A 140 4.51 -7.92 7.90
N ALA A 141 4.38 -8.98 7.10
CA ALA A 141 3.41 -9.00 6.01
C ALA A 141 1.99 -8.75 6.53
N MET A 142 1.56 -9.42 7.60
CA MET A 142 0.25 -9.21 8.20
C MET A 142 0.00 -7.76 8.60
N VAL A 143 0.94 -7.15 9.33
CA VAL A 143 0.84 -5.75 9.76
C VAL A 143 0.83 -4.80 8.55
N SER A 144 1.68 -5.05 7.55
CA SER A 144 1.73 -4.25 6.32
C SER A 144 0.41 -4.31 5.56
N LYS A 145 -0.13 -5.50 5.30
CA LYS A 145 -1.38 -5.65 4.54
C LYS A 145 -2.58 -5.09 5.29
N ALA A 146 -2.62 -5.20 6.62
CA ALA A 146 -3.64 -4.56 7.43
C ALA A 146 -3.55 -3.02 7.33
N ALA A 147 -2.35 -2.44 7.49
CA ALA A 147 -2.14 -1.00 7.40
C ALA A 147 -2.46 -0.46 6.00
N GLU A 148 -2.02 -1.15 4.95
CA GLU A 148 -2.32 -0.86 3.55
C GLU A 148 -3.84 -0.89 3.28
N LEU A 149 -4.55 -1.92 3.75
CA LEU A 149 -5.99 -2.04 3.54
C LEU A 149 -6.75 -0.88 4.19
N VAL A 150 -6.42 -0.53 5.44
CA VAL A 150 -7.05 0.61 6.13
C VAL A 150 -6.70 1.92 5.43
N LEU A 151 -5.45 2.10 5.00
CA LEU A 151 -5.02 3.28 4.25
C LEU A 151 -5.79 3.41 2.92
N LEU A 152 -5.98 2.30 2.19
CA LEU A 152 -6.75 2.27 0.94
C LEU A 152 -8.18 2.76 1.16
N VAL A 153 -8.83 2.30 2.23
CA VAL A 153 -10.18 2.77 2.61
C VAL A 153 -10.16 4.27 2.88
N PHE A 154 -9.20 4.76 3.66
CA PHE A 154 -9.11 6.19 4.00
C PHE A 154 -8.88 7.06 2.77
N LEU A 155 -7.96 6.66 1.88
CA LEU A 155 -7.69 7.37 0.64
C LEU A 155 -8.90 7.34 -0.30
N THR A 156 -9.62 6.23 -0.38
CA THR A 156 -10.84 6.10 -1.18
C THR A 156 -11.94 7.02 -0.67
N VAL A 157 -12.15 7.06 0.65
CA VAL A 157 -13.11 7.99 1.26
C VAL A 157 -12.67 9.43 0.98
N LEU A 158 -11.42 9.81 1.23
CA LEU A 158 -10.89 11.15 0.93
C LEU A 158 -11.03 11.52 -0.55
N TYR A 159 -10.80 10.58 -1.47
CA TYR A 159 -11.00 10.78 -2.90
C TYR A 159 -12.46 11.05 -3.29
N ILE A 160 -13.43 10.65 -2.46
CA ILE A 160 -14.85 10.92 -2.69
C ILE A 160 -15.26 12.24 -2.02
N VAL A 161 -14.76 12.51 -0.81
CA VAL A 161 -15.30 13.55 0.09
C VAL A 161 -14.48 14.83 0.17
N ASP A 162 -13.22 14.79 -0.27
CA ASP A 162 -12.23 15.85 0.01
C ASP A 162 -11.62 16.46 -1.27
N VAL A 163 -12.43 16.44 -2.32
CA VAL A 163 -12.05 16.74 -3.70
C VAL A 163 -12.41 18.17 -4.09
N GLU A 164 -12.00 19.12 -3.25
CA GLU A 164 -12.03 20.56 -3.53
C GLU A 164 -10.61 21.14 -3.55
#